data_AF-D6CX23-F1
#
_entry.id   AF-D6CX23-F1
#
_cell.length_a   1.000
_cell.length_b   1.000
_cell.length_c   1.000
_cell.angle_alpha   90.00
_cell.angle_beta   90.00
_cell.angle_gamma   90.00
#
_symmetry.space_group_name_H-M   'P 1'
#
loop_
_entity.id
_entity.type
_entity.pdbx_description
1 polymer ?
#
loop_
_entity_poly.entity_id
_entity_poly.type
_entity_poly.pdbx_seq_one_letter_code
_entity_poly.pdbx_strand_id
1 'polypeptide(L)'
;MSKSKIIVCAHKKDFVMDNELYMPLQVGKATSKVDLGFQGDDTGDNISAKNPNYCELTGLYWAWKNLKDVDYIGLAHYRRYFDFMNGGYVSYKDADFSEIYGSYSNPLEVLGDYDIILPKPSRMEASVGYDYIYAHVMEDFYIMNRIIIKHYPDYERTITDFFYRDNRRICFNMFFTSREVCDRYCEWLFPLLFEIEKYVKLSNYKFQQRVFGFMSELMLPLFCLHNKLKIKYVPVCMIGTMTCKENKLKMSFLNFRSNIKFRLLRPRMKNIDCYGRKCHVDLYFKLDNINI
;
A
#
# COMPACT_ATOMS: atom_id res chain seq x y z
N MET A 1 -7.34 28.36 -4.47
CA MET A 1 -7.49 26.98 -4.99
C MET A 1 -6.71 26.07 -4.08
N SER A 2 -7.24 24.89 -3.74
CA SER A 2 -6.54 23.92 -2.90
C SER A 2 -5.33 23.34 -3.63
N LYS A 3 -4.20 23.22 -2.94
CA LYS A 3 -2.94 22.69 -3.48
C LYS A 3 -2.92 21.17 -3.32
N SER A 4 -2.85 20.45 -4.44
CA SER A 4 -2.80 18.98 -4.46
C SER A 4 -1.50 18.50 -5.07
N LYS A 5 -0.88 17.47 -4.47
CA LYS A 5 0.28 16.77 -5.06
C LYS A 5 0.17 15.26 -4.89
N ILE A 6 0.44 14.50 -5.94
CA ILE A 6 0.60 13.05 -5.90
C ILE A 6 2.07 12.74 -6.16
N ILE A 7 2.76 12.18 -5.17
CA ILE A 7 4.14 11.77 -5.32
C ILE A 7 4.19 10.49 -6.15
N VAL A 8 5.00 10.48 -7.21
CA VAL A 8 5.23 9.29 -8.03
C VAL A 8 6.62 8.74 -7.76
N CYS A 9 6.69 7.66 -6.98
CA CYS A 9 7.96 7.06 -6.57
C CYS A 9 8.62 6.30 -7.73
N ALA A 10 9.83 6.74 -8.13
CA ALA A 10 10.63 6.15 -9.19
C ALA A 10 12.05 5.80 -8.71
N HIS A 11 12.57 4.64 -9.12
CA HIS A 11 13.93 4.19 -8.77
C HIS A 11 14.78 3.83 -10.00
N LYS A 12 14.22 4.00 -11.21
CA LYS A 12 14.87 3.73 -12.49
C LYS A 12 14.24 4.60 -13.59
N LYS A 13 14.96 4.79 -14.69
CA LYS A 13 14.45 5.51 -15.87
C LYS A 13 13.34 4.69 -16.53
N ASP A 14 12.12 5.22 -16.52
CA ASP A 14 10.92 4.62 -17.10
C ASP A 14 9.86 5.74 -17.27
N PHE A 15 8.68 5.41 -17.79
CA PHE A 15 7.57 6.36 -17.84
C PHE A 15 7.16 6.82 -16.43
N VAL A 16 7.16 8.14 -16.22
CA VAL A 16 6.66 8.79 -15.02
C VAL A 16 5.86 10.01 -15.47
N MET A 17 4.65 10.17 -14.93
CA MET A 17 3.85 11.36 -15.18
C MET A 17 4.39 12.52 -14.36
N ASP A 18 4.66 13.64 -15.03
CA ASP A 18 5.19 14.86 -14.46
C ASP A 18 4.32 16.05 -14.91
N ASN A 19 3.54 16.60 -13.99
CA ASN A 19 2.67 17.74 -14.25
C ASN A 19 2.31 18.47 -12.93
N GLU A 20 1.38 19.42 -12.98
CA GLU A 20 1.00 20.19 -11.77
C GLU A 20 0.50 19.32 -10.62
N LEU A 21 -0.14 18.18 -10.89
CA LEU A 21 -0.63 17.26 -9.88
C LEU A 21 0.42 16.20 -9.50
N TYR A 22 1.05 15.58 -10.49
CA TYR A 22 1.97 14.47 -10.27
C TYR A 22 3.42 14.96 -10.18
N MET A 23 4.05 14.70 -9.05
CA MET A 23 5.43 15.07 -8.77
C MET A 23 6.31 13.81 -8.75
N PRO A 24 7.14 13.57 -9.79
CA PRO A 24 8.15 12.54 -9.76
C PRO A 24 9.09 12.71 -8.58
N LEU A 25 9.34 11.64 -7.84
CA LEU A 25 10.31 11.61 -6.75
C LEU A 25 11.23 10.41 -6.93
N GLN A 26 12.53 10.66 -7.00
CA GLN A 26 13.52 9.60 -7.00
C GLN A 26 13.68 9.03 -5.59
N VAL A 27 13.19 7.80 -5.38
CA VAL A 27 13.30 7.10 -4.10
C VAL A 27 14.59 6.31 -3.99
N GLY A 28 15.12 6.22 -2.77
CA GLY A 28 16.41 5.58 -2.50
C GLY A 28 17.60 6.31 -3.10
N LYS A 29 17.46 7.62 -3.36
CA LYS A 29 18.53 8.42 -4.01
C LYS A 29 19.84 8.38 -3.22
N ALA A 30 19.79 8.31 -1.89
CA ALA A 30 20.96 8.21 -1.02
C ALA A 30 21.87 7.00 -1.30
N THR A 31 21.34 5.94 -1.93
CA THR A 31 22.11 4.72 -2.28
C THR A 31 22.12 4.43 -3.79
N SER A 32 21.48 5.30 -4.59
CA SER A 32 21.38 5.14 -6.03
C SER A 32 22.71 5.46 -6.72
N LYS A 33 23.01 4.72 -7.79
CA LYS A 33 24.13 5.02 -8.71
C LYS A 33 23.69 5.81 -9.95
N VAL A 34 22.40 6.10 -10.05
CA VAL A 34 21.78 6.78 -11.19
C VAL A 34 21.09 8.04 -10.66
N ASP A 35 21.23 9.13 -11.40
CA ASP A 35 20.41 10.33 -11.22
C ASP A 35 19.31 10.35 -12.28
N LEU A 36 18.05 10.41 -11.85
CA LEU A 36 16.89 10.46 -12.75
C LEU A 36 16.56 11.90 -13.17
N GLY A 37 17.22 12.91 -12.59
CA GLY A 37 16.91 14.32 -12.83
C GLY A 37 15.68 14.82 -12.07
N PHE A 38 15.12 14.00 -11.18
CA PHE A 38 13.99 14.34 -10.32
C PHE A 38 14.47 14.82 -8.94
N GLN A 39 13.57 15.48 -8.22
CA GLN A 39 13.72 15.67 -6.77
C GLN A 39 14.01 14.30 -6.11
N GLY A 40 14.98 14.28 -5.21
CA GLY A 40 15.33 13.09 -4.43
C GLY A 40 14.62 13.05 -3.09
N ASP A 41 14.41 11.83 -2.58
CA ASP A 41 13.93 11.58 -1.22
C ASP A 41 15.04 11.67 -0.15
N ASP A 42 16.25 12.07 -0.52
CA ASP A 42 17.48 12.11 0.30
C ASP A 42 17.83 13.50 0.85
N THR A 43 16.85 14.40 0.88
CA THR A 43 17.02 15.79 1.37
C THR A 43 16.15 16.04 2.61
N GLY A 44 16.55 17.00 3.46
CA GLY A 44 15.82 17.30 4.69
C GLY A 44 15.74 16.09 5.63
N ASP A 45 14.63 15.96 6.36
CA ASP A 45 14.37 14.79 7.21
C ASP A 45 13.90 13.61 6.33
N ASN A 46 14.65 12.51 6.34
CA ASN A 46 14.45 11.41 5.40
C ASN A 46 14.94 10.04 5.90
N ILE A 47 14.47 9.00 5.22
CA ILE A 47 14.90 7.61 5.38
C ILE A 47 15.32 6.99 4.03
N SER A 48 15.84 7.78 3.10
CA SER A 48 16.15 7.35 1.72
C SER A 48 17.03 6.09 1.67
N ALA A 49 18.03 6.01 2.54
CA ALA A 49 18.92 4.84 2.62
C ALA A 49 18.20 3.52 2.96
N LYS A 50 16.98 3.57 3.53
CA LYS A 50 16.16 2.40 3.85
C LYS A 50 15.33 1.87 2.67
N ASN A 51 15.39 2.52 1.50
CA ASN A 51 14.59 2.16 0.31
C ASN A 51 14.69 0.69 -0.12
N PRO A 52 15.82 -0.03 0.01
CA PRO A 52 15.85 -1.47 -0.30
C PRO A 52 14.78 -2.31 0.42
N ASN A 53 14.38 -1.87 1.62
CA ASN A 53 13.42 -2.58 2.46
C ASN A 53 12.06 -1.86 2.55
N TYR A 54 12.09 -0.53 2.59
CA TYR A 54 10.91 0.33 2.74
C TYR A 54 10.24 0.71 1.41
N CYS A 55 10.94 0.54 0.28
CA CYS A 55 10.44 0.88 -1.05
C CYS A 55 9.86 2.31 -1.10
N GLU A 56 8.67 2.47 -1.70
CA GLU A 56 7.96 3.74 -1.88
C GLU A 56 7.67 4.49 -0.57
N LEU A 57 7.77 3.83 0.60
CA LEU A 57 7.60 4.48 1.90
C LEU A 57 8.68 5.51 2.22
N THR A 58 9.86 5.38 1.62
CA THR A 58 10.91 6.40 1.73
C THR A 58 10.46 7.73 1.11
N GLY A 59 9.81 7.66 -0.05
CA GLY A 59 9.15 8.80 -0.68
C GLY A 59 7.99 9.35 0.15
N LEU A 60 7.15 8.48 0.72
CA LEU A 60 6.07 8.90 1.63
C LEU A 60 6.61 9.63 2.87
N TYR A 61 7.67 9.10 3.51
CA TYR A 61 8.28 9.72 4.68
C TYR A 61 8.84 11.09 4.34
N TRP A 62 9.56 11.21 3.23
CA TRP A 62 10.10 12.48 2.76
C TRP A 62 8.97 13.50 2.51
N ALA A 63 7.88 13.07 1.88
CA ALA A 63 6.71 13.92 1.64
C ALA A 63 6.10 14.41 2.96
N TRP A 64 5.91 13.49 3.91
CA TRP A 64 5.35 13.78 5.23
C TRP A 64 6.18 14.84 5.95
N LYS A 65 7.50 14.72 5.93
CA LYS A 65 8.40 15.63 6.65
C LYS A 65 8.67 16.94 5.93
N ASN A 66 8.77 16.94 4.60
CA ASN A 66 9.31 18.08 3.85
C ASN A 66 8.27 18.80 2.99
N LEU A 67 7.26 18.10 2.46
CA LEU A 67 6.25 18.69 1.57
C LEU A 67 5.09 19.31 2.36
N LYS A 68 5.33 20.42 3.08
CA LYS A 68 4.35 21.02 4.01
C LYS A 68 3.27 21.89 3.36
N ASP A 69 3.55 22.50 2.22
CA ASP A 69 2.64 23.44 1.54
C ASP A 69 1.69 22.73 0.55
N VAL A 70 0.94 21.74 1.04
CA VAL A 70 -0.10 21.01 0.27
C VAL A 70 -1.31 20.74 1.15
N ASP A 71 -2.51 20.96 0.60
CA ASP A 71 -3.79 20.67 1.26
C ASP A 71 -4.19 19.20 1.08
N TYR A 72 -3.81 18.61 -0.06
CA TYR A 72 -4.07 17.22 -0.39
C TYR A 72 -2.82 16.55 -0.94
N ILE A 73 -2.65 15.29 -0.55
CA ILE A 73 -1.47 14.51 -0.86
C ILE A 73 -1.86 13.10 -1.30
N GLY A 74 -1.12 12.57 -2.26
CA GLY A 74 -1.22 11.18 -2.68
C GLY A 74 0.13 10.52 -2.88
N LEU A 75 0.09 9.20 -2.92
CA LEU A 75 1.22 8.34 -3.25
C LEU A 75 0.83 7.46 -4.45
N ALA A 76 1.67 7.47 -5.47
CA ALA A 76 1.59 6.64 -6.64
C ALA A 76 2.91 5.91 -6.87
N HIS A 77 2.85 4.77 -7.54
CA HIS A 77 4.04 4.05 -7.96
C HIS A 77 4.40 4.47 -9.38
N TYR A 78 5.67 4.33 -9.77
CA TYR A 78 6.00 4.38 -11.18
C TYR A 78 5.13 3.38 -11.97
N ARG A 79 4.62 3.82 -13.12
CA ARG A 79 3.77 3.05 -14.03
C ARG A 79 2.43 2.56 -13.47
N ARG A 80 1.92 3.07 -12.34
CA ARG A 80 0.57 2.76 -11.84
C ARG A 80 -0.16 4.03 -11.44
N TYR A 81 -1.33 4.25 -12.02
CA TYR A 81 -2.10 5.48 -11.82
C TYR A 81 -3.58 5.17 -11.59
N PHE A 82 -4.23 5.99 -10.78
CA PHE A 82 -5.68 5.92 -10.58
C PHE A 82 -6.41 6.25 -11.89
N ASP A 83 -7.31 5.36 -12.30
CA ASP A 83 -8.23 5.60 -13.41
C ASP A 83 -9.43 6.41 -12.90
N PHE A 84 -9.22 7.71 -12.70
CA PHE A 84 -10.27 8.64 -12.24
C PHE A 84 -11.43 8.76 -13.24
N MET A 85 -11.21 8.47 -14.51
CA MET A 85 -12.21 8.50 -15.58
C MET A 85 -13.01 7.20 -15.67
N ASN A 86 -12.59 6.14 -14.98
CA ASN A 86 -13.18 4.80 -15.03
C ASN A 86 -13.32 4.27 -16.48
N GLY A 87 -12.28 4.47 -17.29
CA GLY A 87 -12.21 4.02 -18.68
C GLY A 87 -12.30 2.50 -18.82
N GLY A 88 -12.00 1.76 -17.75
CA GLY A 88 -12.14 0.30 -17.71
C GLY A 88 -10.99 -0.44 -18.39
N TYR A 89 -9.82 0.18 -18.43
CA TYR A 89 -8.59 -0.40 -18.96
C TYR A 89 -7.70 -0.87 -17.81
N VAL A 90 -7.06 -2.02 -18.02
CA VAL A 90 -6.12 -2.62 -17.05
C VAL A 90 -4.70 -2.12 -17.31
N SER A 91 -4.37 -1.91 -18.59
CA SER A 91 -3.11 -1.32 -19.00
C SER A 91 -3.27 -0.36 -20.17
N TYR A 92 -2.34 0.59 -20.26
CA TYR A 92 -2.18 1.51 -21.38
C TYR A 92 -0.76 1.44 -21.91
N LYS A 93 -0.60 1.60 -23.23
CA LYS A 93 0.67 2.03 -23.82
C LYS A 93 0.93 3.49 -23.45
N ASP A 94 2.19 3.88 -23.26
CA ASP A 94 2.60 5.22 -22.81
C ASP A 94 1.97 6.36 -23.62
N ALA A 95 1.93 6.22 -24.95
CA ALA A 95 1.34 7.21 -25.85
C ALA A 95 -0.17 7.37 -25.61
N ASP A 96 -0.90 6.26 -25.59
CA ASP A 96 -2.35 6.23 -25.37
C ASP A 96 -2.70 6.79 -23.98
N PHE A 97 -1.90 6.46 -22.96
CA PHE A 97 -2.10 7.01 -21.62
C PHE A 97 -1.93 8.53 -21.61
N SER A 98 -0.88 9.03 -22.26
CA SER A 98 -0.59 10.47 -22.33
C SER A 98 -1.67 11.23 -23.12
N GLU A 99 -2.24 10.63 -24.17
CA GLU A 99 -3.35 11.22 -24.94
C GLU A 99 -4.65 11.28 -24.12
N ILE A 100 -5.00 10.19 -23.43
CA ILE A 100 -6.27 10.06 -22.70
C ILE A 100 -6.24 10.82 -21.37
N TYR A 101 -5.15 10.66 -20.60
CA TYR A 101 -4.98 11.23 -19.27
C TYR A 101 -4.09 12.48 -19.26
N GLY A 102 -3.70 12.97 -20.44
CA GLY A 102 -3.07 14.29 -20.59
C GLY A 102 -4.00 15.44 -20.22
N SER A 103 -5.31 15.19 -20.14
CA SER A 103 -6.29 16.10 -19.56
C SER A 103 -6.41 15.88 -18.04
N TYR A 104 -6.36 16.98 -17.28
CA TYR A 104 -6.41 17.00 -15.82
C TYR A 104 -7.68 16.30 -15.31
N SER A 105 -7.54 15.11 -14.74
CA SER A 105 -8.58 14.53 -13.89
C SER A 105 -8.35 15.03 -12.47
N ASN A 106 -9.29 15.82 -11.96
CA ASN A 106 -9.19 16.43 -10.65
C ASN A 106 -9.49 15.39 -9.57
N PRO A 107 -8.49 14.87 -8.82
CA PRO A 107 -8.75 13.85 -7.80
C PRO A 107 -9.65 14.37 -6.68
N LEU A 108 -9.75 15.69 -6.48
CA LEU A 108 -10.64 16.31 -5.50
C LEU A 108 -12.12 16.10 -5.83
N GLU A 109 -12.49 16.15 -7.12
CA GLU A 109 -13.87 15.90 -7.54
C GLU A 109 -14.25 14.43 -7.31
N VAL A 110 -13.30 13.52 -7.54
CA VAL A 110 -13.50 12.09 -7.28
C VAL A 110 -13.54 11.81 -5.77
N LEU A 111 -12.75 12.54 -4.99
CA LEU A 111 -12.71 12.46 -3.53
C LEU A 111 -14.06 12.90 -2.94
N GLY A 112 -14.60 14.06 -3.35
CA GLY A 112 -15.89 14.55 -2.86
C GLY A 112 -15.98 14.55 -1.33
N ASP A 113 -17.04 13.92 -0.79
CA ASP A 113 -17.26 13.78 0.67
C ASP A 113 -16.57 12.56 1.31
N TYR A 114 -15.70 11.87 0.57
CA TYR A 114 -14.90 10.76 1.08
C TYR A 114 -13.61 11.28 1.73
N ASP A 115 -13.09 10.54 2.70
CA ASP A 115 -11.87 10.92 3.42
C ASP A 115 -10.61 10.53 2.64
N ILE A 116 -10.65 9.43 1.89
CA ILE A 116 -9.49 8.88 1.18
C ILE A 116 -9.89 8.10 -0.07
N ILE A 117 -9.11 8.24 -1.13
CA ILE A 117 -9.15 7.39 -2.32
C ILE A 117 -8.13 6.26 -2.15
N LEU A 118 -8.58 5.02 -2.32
CA LEU A 118 -7.73 3.82 -2.36
C LEU A 118 -7.96 3.02 -3.65
N PRO A 119 -7.01 2.15 -4.04
CA PRO A 119 -7.19 1.22 -5.15
C PRO A 119 -8.40 0.31 -4.95
N LYS A 120 -9.14 0.05 -6.02
CA LYS A 120 -10.27 -0.89 -6.00
C LYS A 120 -9.81 -2.29 -5.56
N PRO A 121 -10.49 -2.91 -4.59
CA PRO A 121 -10.08 -4.20 -4.06
C PRO A 121 -10.25 -5.32 -5.07
N SER A 122 -9.30 -6.26 -5.07
CA SER A 122 -9.41 -7.56 -5.71
C SER A 122 -9.99 -8.59 -4.73
N ARG A 123 -10.78 -9.55 -5.21
CA ARG A 123 -11.33 -10.62 -4.37
C ARG A 123 -10.47 -11.87 -4.44
N MET A 124 -9.90 -12.24 -3.32
CA MET A 124 -9.06 -13.42 -3.16
C MET A 124 -9.90 -14.66 -2.85
N GLU A 125 -9.33 -15.84 -3.09
CA GLU A 125 -9.94 -17.12 -2.73
C GLU A 125 -9.82 -17.45 -1.25
N ALA A 126 -8.83 -16.84 -0.58
CA ALA A 126 -8.55 -16.94 0.85
C ALA A 126 -8.76 -15.58 1.54
N SER A 127 -8.56 -15.53 2.86
CA SER A 127 -8.54 -14.24 3.57
C SER A 127 -7.32 -13.40 3.16
N VAL A 128 -7.38 -12.10 3.40
CA VAL A 128 -6.26 -11.17 3.13
C VAL A 128 -4.96 -11.63 3.77
N GLY A 129 -4.99 -12.03 5.04
CA GLY A 129 -3.83 -12.54 5.78
C GLY A 129 -3.30 -13.87 5.25
N TYR A 130 -4.17 -14.82 4.87
CA TYR A 130 -3.70 -16.07 4.26
C TYR A 130 -3.08 -15.84 2.87
N ASP A 131 -3.66 -14.95 2.05
CA ASP A 131 -3.06 -14.55 0.76
C ASP A 131 -1.68 -13.93 0.97
N TYR A 132 -1.53 -13.07 1.98
CA TYR A 132 -0.24 -12.45 2.33
C TYR A 132 0.80 -13.49 2.78
N ILE A 133 0.45 -14.36 3.74
CA ILE A 133 1.36 -15.39 4.25
C ILE A 133 1.75 -16.40 3.16
N TYR A 134 0.89 -16.64 2.17
CA TYR A 134 1.24 -17.49 1.03
C TYR A 134 2.34 -16.86 0.14
N ALA A 135 2.43 -15.53 0.12
CA ALA A 135 3.39 -14.78 -0.69
C ALA A 135 4.64 -14.30 0.08
N HIS A 136 4.59 -14.29 1.42
CA HIS A 136 5.58 -13.64 2.29
C HIS A 136 5.96 -14.49 3.50
N VAL A 137 6.98 -14.06 4.23
CA VAL A 137 7.44 -14.72 5.45
C VAL A 137 6.34 -14.61 6.52
N MET A 138 5.89 -15.76 7.03
CA MET A 138 4.77 -15.85 7.97
C MET A 138 5.09 -15.18 9.31
N GLU A 139 6.32 -15.38 9.78
CA GLU A 139 6.86 -14.83 11.02
C GLU A 139 6.73 -13.30 11.03
N ASP A 140 7.12 -12.65 9.94
CA ASP A 140 7.07 -11.19 9.79
C ASP A 140 5.63 -10.65 9.91
N PHE A 141 4.65 -11.36 9.34
CA PHE A 141 3.23 -11.00 9.47
C PHE A 141 2.75 -11.05 10.94
N TYR A 142 3.17 -12.06 11.70
CA TYR A 142 2.82 -12.15 13.13
C TYR A 142 3.59 -11.15 13.99
N ILE A 143 4.84 -10.81 13.66
CA ILE A 143 5.57 -9.70 14.30
C ILE A 143 4.78 -8.40 14.12
N MET A 144 4.36 -8.09 12.88
CA MET A 144 3.54 -6.91 12.58
C MET A 144 2.26 -6.89 13.43
N ASN A 145 1.48 -7.96 13.43
CA ASN A 145 0.24 -8.02 14.20
C ASN A 145 0.48 -7.82 15.71
N ARG A 146 1.49 -8.49 16.28
CA ARG A 146 1.80 -8.37 17.72
C ARG A 146 2.20 -6.96 18.10
N ILE A 147 3.02 -6.29 17.28
CA ILE A 147 3.44 -4.92 17.56
C ILE A 147 2.26 -3.95 17.42
N ILE A 148 1.42 -4.11 16.40
CA ILE A 148 0.20 -3.30 16.27
C ILE A 148 -0.67 -3.46 17.52
N ILE A 149 -0.95 -4.69 17.95
CA ILE A 149 -1.83 -4.96 19.09
C ILE A 149 -1.19 -4.53 20.42
N LYS A 150 0.13 -4.63 20.57
CA LYS A 150 0.87 -4.15 21.74
C LYS A 150 0.68 -2.65 21.96
N HIS A 151 0.76 -1.85 20.89
CA HIS A 151 0.61 -0.39 20.96
C HIS A 151 -0.85 0.06 20.89
N TYR A 152 -1.68 -0.68 20.16
CA TYR A 152 -3.08 -0.37 19.90
C TYR A 152 -3.95 -1.62 20.08
N PRO A 153 -4.27 -2.01 21.33
CA PRO A 153 -4.98 -3.26 21.61
C PRO A 153 -6.37 -3.36 20.94
N ASP A 154 -7.01 -2.22 20.72
CA ASP A 154 -8.30 -2.10 20.04
C ASP A 154 -8.24 -2.43 18.53
N TYR A 155 -7.05 -2.47 17.92
CA TYR A 155 -6.87 -2.96 16.55
C TYR A 155 -7.09 -4.46 16.41
N GLU A 156 -7.05 -5.25 17.49
CA GLU A 156 -7.22 -6.71 17.42
C GLU A 156 -8.53 -7.09 16.71
N ARG A 157 -9.62 -6.33 16.97
CA ARG A 157 -10.91 -6.55 16.31
C ARG A 157 -10.85 -6.24 14.82
N THR A 158 -10.24 -5.11 14.43
CA THR A 158 -10.09 -4.73 13.02
C THR A 158 -9.21 -5.71 12.26
N ILE A 159 -8.09 -6.15 12.86
CA ILE A 159 -7.20 -7.19 12.32
C ILE A 159 -7.98 -8.48 12.09
N THR A 160 -8.75 -8.92 13.08
CA THR A 160 -9.59 -10.11 13.00
C THR A 160 -10.60 -10.04 11.86
N ASP A 161 -11.32 -8.92 11.76
CA ASP A 161 -12.37 -8.74 10.76
C ASP A 161 -11.81 -8.56 9.35
N PHE A 162 -10.68 -7.87 9.20
CA PHE A 162 -10.06 -7.60 7.91
C PHE A 162 -9.12 -8.73 7.46
N PHE A 163 -8.01 -8.98 8.16
CA PHE A 163 -6.98 -9.92 7.72
C PHE A 163 -7.50 -11.36 7.64
N TYR A 164 -8.36 -11.78 8.57
CA TYR A 164 -8.79 -13.18 8.64
C TYR A 164 -10.21 -13.41 8.10
N ARG A 165 -11.04 -12.38 8.05
CA ARG A 165 -12.46 -12.51 7.72
C ARG A 165 -12.94 -11.69 6.53
N ASP A 166 -12.04 -10.99 5.85
CA ASP A 166 -12.28 -10.39 4.55
C ASP A 166 -11.37 -11.04 3.50
N ASN A 167 -11.84 -11.09 2.26
CA ASN A 167 -11.07 -11.54 1.09
C ASN A 167 -10.87 -10.41 0.08
N ARG A 168 -11.28 -9.18 0.40
CA ARG A 168 -11.06 -7.98 -0.41
C ARG A 168 -9.66 -7.44 -0.13
N ARG A 169 -8.71 -7.83 -0.98
CA ARG A 169 -7.34 -7.30 -0.92
C ARG A 169 -7.28 -5.97 -1.65
N ILE A 170 -6.88 -4.93 -0.93
CA ILE A 170 -6.55 -3.62 -1.50
C ILE A 170 -5.03 -3.66 -1.72
N CYS A 171 -4.63 -3.72 -2.99
CA CYS A 171 -3.22 -3.80 -3.35
C CYS A 171 -2.61 -2.40 -3.40
N PHE A 172 -1.28 -2.36 -3.28
CA PHE A 172 -0.48 -1.15 -3.30
C PHE A 172 -0.69 -0.26 -2.05
N ASN A 173 0.34 0.49 -1.68
CA ASN A 173 0.25 1.55 -0.68
C ASN A 173 -0.09 2.91 -1.33
N MET A 174 -0.85 2.89 -2.45
CA MET A 174 -1.27 4.08 -3.18
C MET A 174 -2.51 4.70 -2.55
N PHE A 175 -2.58 6.03 -2.52
CA PHE A 175 -3.76 6.77 -2.04
C PHE A 175 -3.80 8.21 -2.54
N PHE A 176 -4.93 8.88 -2.34
CA PHE A 176 -5.06 10.34 -2.37
C PHE A 176 -6.01 10.80 -1.26
N THR A 177 -5.60 11.77 -0.44
CA THR A 177 -6.34 12.19 0.76
C THR A 177 -5.95 13.60 1.20
N SER A 178 -6.61 14.15 2.21
CA SER A 178 -6.23 15.43 2.81
C SER A 178 -4.90 15.32 3.55
N ARG A 179 -4.22 16.45 3.71
CA ARG A 179 -2.98 16.54 4.47
C ARG A 179 -3.13 15.99 5.90
N GLU A 180 -4.25 16.34 6.56
CA GLU A 180 -4.56 15.90 7.92
C GLU A 180 -4.63 14.37 8.05
N VAL A 181 -5.36 13.70 7.15
CA VAL A 181 -5.48 12.23 7.17
C VAL A 181 -4.13 11.57 6.88
N CYS A 182 -3.35 12.13 5.96
CA CYS A 182 -2.00 11.64 5.67
C CYS A 182 -1.06 11.78 6.86
N ASP A 183 -1.09 12.91 7.58
CA ASP A 183 -0.28 13.13 8.77
C ASP A 183 -0.62 12.10 9.86
N ARG A 184 -1.91 11.92 10.18
CA ARG A 184 -2.37 10.90 11.13
C ARG A 184 -1.95 9.48 10.73
N TYR A 185 -2.02 9.17 9.43
CA TYR A 185 -1.58 7.87 8.92
C TYR A 185 -0.07 7.69 9.11
N CYS A 186 0.75 8.69 8.78
CA CYS A 186 2.21 8.62 8.91
C CYS A 186 2.67 8.56 10.38
N GLU A 187 2.02 9.31 11.27
CA GLU A 187 2.24 9.29 12.72
C GLU A 187 1.92 7.91 13.33
N TRP A 188 0.94 7.20 12.79
CA TRP A 188 0.64 5.83 13.18
C TRP A 188 1.60 4.82 12.53
N LEU A 189 1.85 4.92 11.23
CA LEU A 189 2.59 3.94 10.42
C LEU A 189 4.08 3.86 10.78
N PHE A 190 4.79 4.98 10.78
CA PHE A 190 6.26 4.95 10.84
C PHE A 190 6.81 4.50 12.19
N PRO A 191 6.28 4.94 13.35
CA PRO A 191 6.70 4.39 14.64
C PRO A 191 6.51 2.88 14.74
N LEU A 192 5.40 2.35 14.22
CA LEU A 192 5.15 0.91 14.17
C LEU A 192 6.18 0.19 13.28
N LEU A 193 6.44 0.69 12.07
CA LEU A 193 7.43 0.08 11.17
C LEU A 193 8.84 0.11 11.77
N PHE A 194 9.24 1.20 12.43
CA PHE A 194 10.54 1.28 13.10
C PHE A 194 10.65 0.34 14.29
N GLU A 195 9.55 0.01 14.98
CA GLU A 195 9.56 -1.03 16.00
C GLU A 195 9.61 -2.43 15.38
N ILE A 196 8.82 -2.69 14.33
CA ILE A 196 8.83 -3.96 13.60
C ILE A 196 10.22 -4.29 13.06
N GLU A 197 10.93 -3.29 12.53
CA GLU A 197 12.30 -3.43 12.00
C GLU A 197 13.30 -3.98 13.02
N LYS A 198 13.06 -3.82 14.33
CA LYS A 198 13.93 -4.36 15.38
C LYS A 198 13.85 -5.88 15.51
N TYR A 199 12.77 -6.49 15.02
CA TYR A 199 12.48 -7.92 15.20
C TYR A 199 12.51 -8.70 13.89
N VAL A 200 12.21 -8.05 12.76
CA VAL A 200 12.22 -8.69 11.44
C VAL A 200 13.64 -9.09 11.04
N LYS A 201 13.81 -10.35 10.65
CA LYS A 201 15.05 -10.86 10.07
C LYS A 201 14.97 -10.76 8.55
N LEU A 202 15.77 -9.89 7.96
CA LEU A 202 15.75 -9.70 6.50
C LEU A 202 16.12 -10.98 5.77
N SER A 203 15.27 -11.36 4.82
CA SER A 203 15.50 -12.51 3.95
C SER A 203 16.70 -12.28 3.02
N ASN A 204 17.42 -13.36 2.71
CA ASN A 204 18.45 -13.35 1.67
C ASN A 204 17.85 -13.24 0.25
N TYR A 205 16.55 -13.52 0.08
CA TYR A 205 15.86 -13.34 -1.19
C TYR A 205 15.54 -11.86 -1.40
N LYS A 206 16.13 -11.26 -2.45
CA LYS A 206 15.94 -9.84 -2.81
C LYS A 206 14.47 -9.40 -2.87
N PHE A 207 13.58 -10.28 -3.32
CA PHE A 207 12.14 -9.97 -3.36
C PHE A 207 11.57 -9.77 -1.95
N GLN A 208 11.93 -10.63 -1.00
CA GLN A 208 11.42 -10.59 0.39
C GLN A 208 12.09 -9.50 1.24
N GLN A 209 13.20 -8.90 0.80
CA GLN A 209 13.82 -7.76 1.50
C GLN A 209 12.89 -6.54 1.56
N ARG A 210 11.91 -6.44 0.64
CA ARG A 210 10.90 -5.37 0.54
C ARG A 210 9.79 -5.47 1.58
N VAL A 211 10.02 -6.20 2.67
CA VAL A 211 9.04 -6.60 3.68
C VAL A 211 8.20 -5.42 4.22
N PHE A 212 8.82 -4.28 4.54
CA PHE A 212 8.09 -3.13 5.07
C PHE A 212 7.19 -2.47 4.02
N GLY A 213 7.62 -2.47 2.75
CA GLY A 213 6.77 -2.10 1.63
C GLY A 213 5.52 -2.97 1.57
N PHE A 214 5.68 -4.30 1.62
CA PHE A 214 4.56 -5.24 1.61
C PHE A 214 3.64 -5.09 2.84
N MET A 215 4.20 -4.91 4.04
CA MET A 215 3.42 -4.66 5.25
C MET A 215 2.56 -3.40 5.12
N SER A 216 3.10 -2.33 4.52
CA SER A 216 2.34 -1.08 4.35
C SER A 216 1.11 -1.23 3.46
N GLU A 217 1.11 -2.16 2.50
CA GLU A 217 -0.07 -2.47 1.69
C GLU A 217 -1.21 -3.07 2.54
N LEU A 218 -0.88 -3.77 3.62
CA LEU A 218 -1.87 -4.26 4.60
C LEU A 218 -2.26 -3.19 5.61
N MET A 219 -1.28 -2.40 6.06
CA MET A 219 -1.45 -1.42 7.14
C MET A 219 -2.27 -0.21 6.71
N LEU A 220 -2.17 0.25 5.45
CA LEU A 220 -2.95 1.39 4.94
C LEU A 220 -4.48 1.12 5.01
N PRO A 221 -5.01 0.04 4.42
CA PRO A 221 -6.42 -0.30 4.59
C PRO A 221 -6.81 -0.57 6.05
N LEU A 222 -5.94 -1.23 6.82
CA LEU A 222 -6.20 -1.51 8.24
C LEU A 222 -6.43 -0.20 9.02
N PHE A 223 -5.57 0.80 8.83
CA PHE A 223 -5.71 2.13 9.41
C PHE A 223 -7.04 2.77 9.02
N CYS A 224 -7.38 2.75 7.72
CA CYS A 224 -8.61 3.36 7.21
C CYS A 224 -9.86 2.70 7.81
N LEU A 225 -9.88 1.36 7.88
CA LEU A 225 -11.01 0.60 8.42
C LEU A 225 -11.16 0.80 9.93
N HIS A 226 -10.05 0.79 10.68
CA HIS A 226 -10.08 1.00 12.13
C HIS A 226 -10.58 2.41 12.47
N ASN A 227 -10.09 3.43 11.77
CA ASN A 227 -10.48 4.83 11.95
C ASN A 227 -11.81 5.18 11.28
N LYS A 228 -12.51 4.20 10.68
CA LYS A 228 -13.82 4.35 10.03
C LYS A 228 -13.85 5.43 8.95
N LEU A 229 -12.75 5.58 8.22
CA LEU A 229 -12.68 6.52 7.10
C LEU A 229 -13.66 6.11 5.99
N LYS A 230 -14.31 7.09 5.36
CA LYS A 230 -15.08 6.93 4.12
C LYS A 230 -14.10 6.72 2.97
N ILE A 231 -14.00 5.48 2.49
CA ILE A 231 -13.08 5.12 1.42
C ILE A 231 -13.77 5.18 0.06
N LYS A 232 -13.20 5.95 -0.88
CA LYS A 232 -13.53 5.91 -2.30
C LYS A 232 -12.61 4.92 -3.01
N TYR A 233 -13.17 3.87 -3.58
CA TYR A 233 -12.40 2.88 -4.35
C TYR A 233 -12.34 3.26 -5.83
N VAL A 234 -11.14 3.41 -6.37
CA VAL A 234 -10.88 3.78 -7.77
C VAL A 234 -10.02 2.71 -8.44
N PRO A 235 -10.33 2.26 -9.68
CA PRO A 235 -9.47 1.34 -10.41
C PRO A 235 -8.07 1.92 -10.61
N VAL A 236 -7.06 1.05 -10.72
CA VAL A 236 -5.69 1.45 -11.04
C VAL A 236 -5.34 0.85 -12.39
N CYS A 237 -4.80 1.67 -13.29
CA CYS A 237 -4.28 1.22 -14.58
C CYS A 237 -2.75 1.17 -14.52
N MET A 238 -2.17 0.25 -15.30
CA MET A 238 -0.72 0.10 -15.42
C MET A 238 -0.22 0.62 -16.76
N ILE A 239 0.93 1.28 -16.77
CA ILE A 239 1.63 1.61 -18.01
C ILE A 239 2.40 0.37 -18.47
N GLY A 240 2.09 -0.11 -19.66
CA GLY A 240 2.52 -1.38 -20.23
C GLY A 240 2.94 -1.25 -21.69
N THR A 241 3.22 -2.37 -22.34
CA THR A 241 3.57 -2.40 -23.76
C THR A 241 2.37 -2.23 -24.68
N MET A 242 1.17 -2.55 -24.19
CA MET A 242 -0.08 -2.53 -24.94
C MET A 242 -1.23 -2.01 -24.09
N THR A 243 -2.20 -1.39 -24.78
CA THR A 243 -3.47 -0.97 -24.17
C THR A 243 -4.44 -2.16 -24.13
N CYS A 244 -4.91 -2.50 -22.92
CA CYS A 244 -5.75 -3.66 -22.68
C CYS A 244 -6.98 -3.29 -21.86
N LYS A 245 -8.16 -3.61 -22.40
CA LYS A 245 -9.43 -3.38 -21.72
C LYS A 245 -9.76 -4.53 -20.75
N GLU A 246 -10.36 -4.20 -19.62
CA GLU A 246 -10.82 -5.20 -18.66
C GLU A 246 -12.01 -5.99 -19.25
N ASN A 247 -11.92 -7.32 -19.22
CA ASN A 247 -13.07 -8.17 -19.48
C ASN A 247 -13.97 -8.24 -18.24
N LYS A 248 -14.94 -7.32 -18.15
CA LYS A 248 -15.83 -7.17 -16.98
C LYS A 248 -16.62 -8.45 -16.66
N LEU A 249 -17.06 -9.20 -17.66
CA LEU A 249 -17.80 -10.46 -17.45
C LEU A 249 -16.91 -11.52 -16.82
N LYS A 250 -15.71 -11.73 -17.38
CA LYS A 250 -14.71 -12.65 -16.83
C LYS A 250 -14.35 -12.27 -15.39
N MET A 251 -14.11 -10.98 -15.13
CA MET A 251 -13.79 -10.49 -13.78
C MET A 251 -14.95 -10.67 -12.81
N SER A 252 -16.19 -10.45 -13.24
CA SER A 252 -17.39 -10.72 -12.42
C SER A 252 -17.48 -12.21 -12.04
N PHE A 253 -17.27 -13.11 -12.99
CA PHE A 253 -17.26 -14.55 -12.74
C PHE A 253 -16.14 -14.99 -11.77
N LEU A 254 -14.92 -14.50 -11.99
CA LEU A 254 -13.79 -14.78 -11.09
C LEU A 254 -14.04 -14.28 -9.67
N ASN A 255 -14.62 -13.08 -9.54
CA ASN A 255 -15.00 -12.50 -8.27
C ASN A 255 -16.10 -13.31 -7.56
N PHE A 256 -17.08 -13.82 -8.30
CA PHE A 256 -18.13 -14.68 -7.76
C PHE A 256 -17.55 -16.01 -7.25
N ARG A 257 -16.72 -16.67 -8.07
CA ARG A 257 -16.04 -17.92 -7.71
C ARG A 257 -15.18 -17.76 -6.47
N SER A 258 -14.38 -16.69 -6.39
CA SER A 258 -13.50 -16.41 -5.25
C SER A 258 -14.31 -16.19 -3.97
N ASN A 259 -15.44 -15.47 -4.05
CA ASN A 259 -16.33 -15.28 -2.91
C ASN A 259 -16.98 -16.56 -2.40
N ILE A 260 -17.41 -17.46 -3.30
CA ILE A 260 -17.95 -18.77 -2.89
C ILE A 260 -16.89 -19.55 -2.13
N LYS A 261 -15.68 -19.68 -2.71
CA LYS A 261 -14.59 -20.42 -2.09
C LYS A 261 -14.22 -19.85 -0.73
N PHE A 262 -14.08 -18.52 -0.64
CA PHE A 262 -13.79 -17.86 0.63
C PHE A 262 -14.90 -18.10 1.66
N ARG A 263 -16.18 -17.98 1.28
CA ARG A 263 -17.31 -18.18 2.20
C ARG A 263 -17.34 -19.59 2.80
N LEU A 264 -16.96 -20.61 2.02
CA LEU A 264 -16.85 -21.99 2.48
C LEU A 264 -15.68 -22.21 3.45
N LEU A 265 -14.55 -21.53 3.21
CA LEU A 265 -13.31 -21.67 3.98
C LEU A 265 -13.14 -20.62 5.10
N ARG A 266 -14.06 -19.67 5.22
CA ARG A 266 -13.94 -18.52 6.13
C ARG A 266 -13.79 -19.02 7.58
N PRO A 267 -12.69 -18.68 8.28
CA PRO A 267 -12.47 -19.18 9.63
C PRO A 267 -13.56 -18.66 10.58
N ARG A 268 -13.98 -19.49 11.55
CA ARG A 268 -14.88 -19.05 12.63
C ARG A 268 -14.11 -18.14 13.59
N MET A 269 -14.79 -17.20 14.24
CA MET A 269 -14.18 -16.22 15.14
C MET A 269 -13.26 -16.87 16.19
N LYS A 270 -13.74 -17.92 16.87
CA LYS A 270 -12.99 -18.68 17.87
C LYS A 270 -11.71 -19.36 17.35
N ASN A 271 -11.60 -19.56 16.03
CA ASN A 271 -10.46 -20.22 15.39
C ASN A 271 -9.39 -19.22 14.92
N ILE A 272 -9.66 -17.91 14.98
CA ILE A 272 -8.69 -16.89 14.58
C ILE A 272 -7.61 -16.77 15.67
N ASP A 273 -6.42 -16.42 15.22
CA ASP A 273 -5.24 -16.24 16.05
C ASP A 273 -4.39 -15.12 15.45
N CYS A 274 -4.62 -13.90 15.93
CA CYS A 274 -3.89 -12.71 15.51
C CYS A 274 -2.42 -12.73 15.93
N TYR A 275 -2.11 -13.50 16.98
CA TYR A 275 -0.80 -13.53 17.62
C TYR A 275 0.08 -14.65 17.07
N GLY A 276 -0.47 -15.71 16.49
CA GLY A 276 0.29 -16.88 16.04
C GLY A 276 0.62 -17.87 17.17
N ARG A 277 -0.18 -17.86 18.25
CA ARG A 277 -0.05 -18.79 19.38
C ARG A 277 -0.45 -20.22 19.04
N LYS A 278 -1.36 -20.40 18.07
CA LYS A 278 -1.91 -21.69 17.61
C LYS A 278 -1.12 -22.30 16.46
N CYS A 279 -0.20 -21.57 15.83
CA CYS A 279 0.56 -22.01 14.64
C CYS A 279 2.06 -22.20 14.88
N HIS A 280 2.47 -22.47 16.13
CA HIS A 280 3.86 -22.71 16.55
C HIS A 280 4.83 -21.52 16.37
N VAL A 281 4.40 -20.38 15.84
CA VAL A 281 5.23 -19.18 15.65
C VAL A 281 5.81 -18.68 16.97
N ASP A 282 5.09 -18.83 18.08
CA ASP A 282 5.62 -18.57 19.42
C ASP A 282 6.89 -19.36 19.75
N LEU A 283 6.98 -20.62 19.31
CA LEU A 283 8.16 -21.44 19.55
C LEU A 283 9.34 -20.93 18.71
N TYR A 284 9.08 -20.53 17.46
CA TYR A 284 10.11 -20.00 16.56
C TYR A 284 10.66 -18.67 17.08
N PHE A 285 9.79 -17.77 17.54
CA PHE A 285 10.22 -16.50 18.15
C PHE A 285 11.07 -16.71 19.40
N LYS A 286 10.73 -17.69 20.24
CA LYS A 286 11.57 -18.04 21.40
C LYS A 286 12.95 -18.52 20.99
N LEU A 287 13.07 -19.37 19.97
CA LEU A 287 14.36 -19.83 19.45
C LEU A 287 15.21 -18.67 18.92
N ASP A 288 14.55 -17.65 18.37
CA ASP A 288 15.17 -16.49 17.76
C ASP A 288 15.35 -15.30 18.72
N ASN A 289 15.04 -15.47 20.01
CA ASN A 289 15.06 -14.43 21.03
C ASN A 289 14.19 -13.21 20.69
N ILE A 290 13.11 -13.41 19.94
CA ILE A 290 12.10 -12.38 19.63
C ILE A 290 11.07 -12.37 20.75
N ASN A 291 11.06 -11.28 21.52
CA ASN A 291 10.12 -11.07 22.62
C ASN A 291 9.36 -9.74 22.41
N ILE A 292 8.06 -9.86 22.08
CA ILE A 292 7.16 -8.76 21.72
C ILE A 292 5.99 -8.72 22.71
#